data_AF-A0A7X6PC68-F1
#
_entry.id   AF-A0A7X6PC68-F1
#
_cell.length_a   1.000
_cell.length_b   1.000
_cell.length_c   1.000
_cell.angle_alpha   90.00
_cell.angle_beta   90.00
_cell.angle_gamma   90.00
#
_symmetry.space_group_name_H-M   'P 1'
#
loop_
_entity.id
_entity.type
_entity.pdbx_description
1 polymer ?
#
loop_
_entity_poly.entity_id
_entity_poly.type
_entity_poly.pdbx_seq_one_letter_code
_entity_poly.pdbx_strand_id
1 'polypeptide(L)' 'MLKSYRYRNLVEAGCDEAGRGCLAGPVMAAAVILPKDFFHPFLNDSKQLSAKRREELRKVIEENALSWAVAAVD' A
#
# COMPACT_ATOMS: atom_id res chain seq x y z
N MET A 1 -12.53 8.57 -8.88
CA MET A 1 -11.45 8.52 -7.88
C MET A 1 -12.01 7.84 -6.64
N LEU A 2 -11.35 6.81 -6.11
CA LEU A 2 -11.80 6.17 -4.85
C LEU A 2 -11.62 7.16 -3.69
N LYS A 3 -12.50 7.08 -2.69
CA LYS A 3 -12.34 7.84 -1.45
C LYS A 3 -11.15 7.28 -0.68
N SER A 4 -10.40 8.12 0.03
CA SER A 4 -9.26 7.71 0.85
C SER A 4 -9.65 6.85 2.05
N TYR A 5 -10.91 6.91 2.47
CA TYR A 5 -11.50 6.05 3.50
C TYR A 5 -13.02 5.94 3.29
N ARG A 6 -13.66 4.92 3.86
CA ARG A 6 -15.11 4.69 3.81
C ARG A 6 -15.83 5.29 5.02
N TYR A 7 -15.26 5.16 6.21
CA TYR A 7 -15.79 5.60 7.50
C TYR A 7 -14.89 6.67 8.13
N ARG A 8 -15.47 7.77 8.60
CA ARG A 8 -14.72 8.90 9.19
C ARG A 8 -14.21 8.65 10.59
N ASN A 9 -14.81 7.73 11.33
CA ASN A 9 -14.61 7.53 12.76
C ASN A 9 -13.99 6.17 13.10
N LEU A 10 -13.64 5.37 12.10
CA LEU A 10 -12.98 4.08 12.27
C LEU A 10 -11.54 4.14 11.76
N VAL A 11 -10.74 3.20 12.23
CA VAL A 11 -9.42 2.90 11.68
C VAL A 11 -9.62 1.93 10.52
N GLU A 12 -9.06 2.22 9.35
CA GLU A 12 -9.20 1.41 8.14
C GLU A 12 -7.82 1.01 7.61
N ALA A 13 -7.72 -0.24 7.18
CA ALA A 13 -6.57 -0.74 6.44
C ALA A 13 -6.91 -0.77 4.95
N GLY A 14 -6.03 -0.21 4.12
CA GLY A 14 -6.00 -0.50 2.69
C GLY A 14 -5.22 -1.79 2.45
N CYS A 15 -5.79 -2.71 1.68
CA CYS A 15 -5.16 -4.00 1.36
C CYS A 15 -5.01 -4.16 -0.15
N ASP A 16 -3.90 -4.76 -0.58
CA ASP A 16 -3.65 -5.10 -1.97
C ASP A 16 -2.72 -6.32 -2.07
N GLU A 17 -2.75 -7.01 -3.20
CA GLU A 17 -1.90 -8.17 -3.49
C GLU A 17 -1.15 -8.06 -4.82
N ALA A 18 0.04 -8.67 -4.87
CA ALA A 18 0.84 -8.80 -6.07
C ALA A 18 1.29 -10.25 -6.26
N GLY A 19 1.34 -10.71 -7.52
CA GLY A 19 1.83 -12.05 -7.85
C GLY A 19 0.76 -13.14 -8.00
N ARG A 20 -0.55 -12.83 -7.89
CA ARG A 20 -1.64 -13.83 -8.01
C ARG A 20 -1.65 -14.66 -9.31
N GLY A 21 -1.03 -14.16 -10.38
CA GLY A 21 -1.04 -14.80 -11.70
C GLY A 21 0.33 -15.15 -12.29
N CYS A 22 1.42 -15.05 -11.51
CA CYS A 22 2.73 -15.42 -12.03
C CYS A 22 2.91 -16.95 -12.06
N LEU A 23 3.70 -17.44 -13.02
CA LEU A 23 4.05 -18.87 -13.13
C LEU A 23 4.97 -19.34 -11.99
N ALA A 24 5.74 -18.42 -11.42
CA ALA A 24 6.71 -18.67 -10.37
C ALA A 24 6.81 -17.48 -9.42
N GLY A 25 7.18 -17.77 -8.18
CA GLY A 25 7.25 -16.80 -7.09
C GLY A 25 5.97 -16.77 -6.24
N PRO A 26 6.07 -16.28 -4.99
CA PRO A 26 4.96 -16.27 -4.06
C PRO A 26 3.97 -15.14 -4.38
N VAL A 27 2.77 -15.25 -3.79
CA VAL A 27 1.83 -14.13 -3.74
C VAL A 27 2.16 -13.28 -2.52
N MET A 28 2.37 -11.99 -2.74
CA MET A 28 2.60 -11.01 -1.67
C MET A 28 1.30 -10.26 -1.40
N ALA A 29 0.91 -10.15 -0.14
CA ALA A 29 -0.22 -9.32 0.29
C ALA A 29 0.26 -8.29 1.32
N ALA A 30 -0.27 -7.07 1.24
CA ALA A 30 0.04 -5.99 2.18
C ALA A 30 -1.24 -5.38 2.75
N ALA A 31 -1.16 -4.91 3.99
CA ALA A 31 -2.17 -4.11 4.65
C ALA A 31 -1.52 -2.87 5.26
N VAL A 32 -2.07 -1.69 4.99
CA VAL A 32 -1.52 -0.41 5.47
C VAL A 32 -2.63 0.46 6.06
N ILE A 33 -2.40 0.95 7.28
CA ILE A 33 -3.26 1.91 7.96
C ILE A 33 -2.57 3.28 7.94
N LEU A 34 -3.10 4.22 7.16
CA LEU A 34 -2.55 5.58 7.06
C LEU A 34 -3.33 6.57 7.94
N PRO A 35 -2.69 7.65 8.43
CA PRO A 35 -3.39 8.79 9.01
C PRO A 35 -4.45 9.35 8.04
N LYS A 36 -5.55 9.90 8.56
CA LYS A 36 -6.70 10.37 7.75
C LYS A 36 -6.36 11.54 6.83
N ASP A 37 -5.35 12.30 7.20
CA ASP A 37 -4.80 13.46 6.51
C ASP A 37 -3.53 13.15 5.71
N PHE A 38 -3.10 11.87 5.67
CA PHE A 38 -1.95 11.48 4.89
C PHE A 38 -2.19 11.70 3.40
N PHE A 39 -1.28 12.43 2.78
CA PHE A 39 -1.27 12.67 1.35
C PHE A 39 0.15 12.60 0.82
N HIS A 40 0.32 11.90 -0.29
CA HIS A 40 1.57 11.91 -1.03
C HIS A 40 1.27 11.93 -2.54
N PRO A 41 1.91 12.82 -3.33
CA PRO A 41 1.54 13.05 -4.73
C PRO A 41 1.65 11.79 -5.61
N PHE A 42 2.50 10.84 -5.22
CA PHE A 42 2.75 9.60 -5.97
C PHE A 42 1.96 8.38 -5.46
N LEU A 43 1.15 8.50 -4.41
CA LEU A 43 0.44 7.36 -3.81
C LEU A 43 -0.69 6.80 -4.70
N ASN A 44 -1.28 7.64 -5.57
CA ASN A 44 -2.51 7.30 -6.29
C ASN A 44 -2.30 6.56 -7.63
N ASP A 45 -1.09 6.48 -8.16
CA ASP A 45 -0.82 5.75 -9.40
C ASP A 45 0.56 5.08 -9.38
N SER A 46 0.64 3.98 -8.62
CA SER A 46 1.84 3.16 -8.51
C SER A 46 2.25 2.52 -9.84
N LYS A 47 1.34 2.41 -10.82
CA LYS A 47 1.60 1.76 -12.12
C LYS A 47 2.49 2.61 -13.04
N GLN A 48 2.61 3.90 -12.76
CA GLN A 48 3.51 4.81 -13.48
C GLN A 48 4.86 5.01 -12.78
N LEU A 49 5.09 4.37 -11.63
CA LEU A 49 6.32 4.53 -10.86
C LEU A 49 7.39 3.52 -11.27
N SER A 50 8.62 4.01 -11.43
CA SER A 50 9.80 3.14 -11.53
C SER A 50 9.99 2.34 -10.24
N ALA A 51 10.71 1.21 -10.32
CA ALA A 51 11.02 0.39 -9.14
C ALA A 51 11.70 1.21 -8.03
N LYS A 52 12.63 2.10 -8.42
CA LYS A 52 13.30 3.03 -7.48
C LYS A 52 12.32 3.95 -6.76
N ARG A 53 11.39 4.57 -7.49
CA ARG A 53 10.36 5.45 -6.89
C ARG A 53 9.40 4.68 -5.99
N ARG A 54 9.09 3.43 -6.31
CA ARG A 54 8.28 2.56 -5.42
C ARG A 54 9.00 2.26 -4.11
N GLU A 55 10.31 2.02 -4.17
CA GLU A 55 11.12 1.79 -2.96
C GLU A 55 11.24 3.06 -2.10
N GLU A 56 11.41 4.22 -2.72
CA GLU A 56 11.38 5.51 -2.02
C GLU A 56 10.00 5.77 -1.37
N LEU A 57 8.92 5.54 -2.12
CA LEU A 57 7.55 5.69 -1.62
C LEU A 57 7.24 4.72 -0.48
N ARG A 58 7.75 3.48 -0.55
CA ARG A 58 7.59 2.47 0.50
C ARG A 58 8.10 2.99 1.84
N LYS A 59 9.31 3.57 1.87
CA LYS A 59 9.88 4.14 3.11
C LYS A 59 8.99 5.23 3.70
N VAL A 60 8.50 6.14 2.85
CA VAL A 60 7.58 7.21 3.28
C VAL A 60 6.31 6.61 3.87
N ILE A 61 5.74 5.56 3.26
CA ILE A 61 4.55 4.88 3.80
C ILE A 61 4.88 4.20 5.14
N GLU A 62 5.96 3.44 5.23
CA GLU A 62 6.33 2.70 6.45
C GLU A 62 6.63 3.64 7.64
N GLU A 63 7.23 4.81 7.38
CA GLU A 63 7.55 5.83 8.39
C GLU A 63 6.31 6.60 8.88
N ASN A 64 5.29 6.78 8.04
CA ASN A 64 4.12 7.61 8.33
C ASN A 64 2.85 6.81 8.63
N ALA A 65 2.83 5.51 8.34
CA ALA A 65 1.69 4.65 8.64
C ALA A 65 1.52 4.45 10.15
N LEU A 66 0.26 4.38 10.59
CA LEU A 66 -0.07 4.02 11.96
C LEU A 66 0.27 2.55 12.23
N SER A 67 0.11 1.70 11.22
CA SER A 67 0.51 0.30 11.22
C SER A 67 0.54 -0.22 9.80
N TRP A 68 1.41 -1.19 9.53
CA TRP A 68 1.48 -1.90 8.27
C TRP A 68 1.99 -3.32 8.47
N ALA A 69 1.66 -4.20 7.53
CA ALA A 69 2.20 -5.55 7.47
C ALA A 69 2.28 -6.02 6.02
N VAL A 70 3.25 -6.90 5.75
CA VAL A 70 3.41 -7.61 4.47
C VAL A 70 3.58 -9.09 4.77
N ALA A 71 2.89 -9.93 4.00
CA ALA A 71 2.98 -11.38 4.12
C ALA A 71 3.17 -12.02 2.74
N ALA A 72 3.93 -13.10 2.71
CA ALA A 72 4.07 -13.98 1.55
C ALA A 72 3.21 -15.23 1.75
N VAL A 73 2.60 -15.71 0.68
CA VAL A 73 1.99 -17.03 0.59
C VAL A 73 2.75 -17.81 -0.47
N ASP A 74 3.33 -18.93 -0.03
CA ASP A 74 4.19 -19.82 -0.81
C ASP A 74 3.45 -21.12 -1.18
#